data_AF-A0A2E4P4D5-F1
#
_entry.id   AF-A0A2E4P4D5-F1
#
_cell.length_a   1.000
_cell.length_b   1.000
_cell.length_c   1.000
_cell.angle_alpha   90.00
_cell.angle_beta   90.00
_cell.angle_gamma   90.00
#
_symmetry.space_group_name_H-M   'P 1'
#
loop_
_entity.id
_entity.type
_entity.pdbx_description
1 polymer ?
#
loop_
_entity_poly.entity_id
_entity_poly.type
_entity_poly.pdbx_seq_one_letter_code
_entity_poly.pdbx_strand_id
1 'polypeptide(L)'
;MINRRSLRVKVLQLLFSYYNQVIHKQDKKKLQLEISKQLNKSILDIEKSYYDIISLLIVFKNINEEKKMISENELIKKSALRFNLSKNSIINFLETNSTVIDGLIKHKNGWSTKTEKIRNWYNILLQQEFYKIYISIEQPSFDEDYNFLQNLILKFLFKYEDIKKSFEEENIFWSEDFLIVKSMIKKTLKTLNSSNFNTFATASLSEDIKDDVKFACSLFDFVIDNSNEYDEYISKFAKNWDFDRISLMDRTILRMGIGEMTNFSNIPLKVSINECIDIAKNYSTPKSGKFINGLLDVISLNLQKEDKIIKTGKGLIDNK
;
A
#
# COMPACT_ATOMS: atom_id res chain seq x y z
N MET A 1 -2.13 5.80 7.21
CA MET A 1 -3.42 5.10 7.07
C MET A 1 -3.82 5.20 5.63
N ILE A 2 -4.42 4.15 5.09
CA ILE A 2 -4.93 4.17 3.71
C ILE A 2 -6.03 5.23 3.59
N ASN A 3 -6.12 5.87 2.44
CA ASN A 3 -7.16 6.84 2.16
C ASN A 3 -7.95 6.42 0.90
N ARG A 4 -9.11 7.04 0.70
CA ARG A 4 -9.99 6.73 -0.45
C ARG A 4 -9.30 6.98 -1.80
N ARG A 5 -8.36 7.94 -1.89
CA ARG A 5 -7.59 8.20 -3.13
C ARG A 5 -6.71 7.01 -3.50
N SER A 6 -5.97 6.45 -2.55
CA SER A 6 -5.16 5.25 -2.77
C SER A 6 -6.01 4.05 -3.20
N LEU A 7 -7.21 3.90 -2.63
CA LEU A 7 -8.16 2.85 -3.06
C LEU A 7 -8.62 3.07 -4.50
N ARG A 8 -9.00 4.29 -4.89
CA ARG A 8 -9.38 4.62 -6.27
C ARG A 8 -8.27 4.34 -7.28
N VAL A 9 -7.01 4.63 -6.91
CA VAL A 9 -5.85 4.34 -7.76
C VAL A 9 -5.72 2.82 -7.99
N LYS A 10 -5.83 1.99 -6.95
CA LYS A 10 -5.81 0.53 -7.11
C LYS A 10 -6.97 0.03 -7.96
N VAL A 11 -8.18 0.58 -7.75
CA VAL A 11 -9.36 0.29 -8.59
C VAL A 11 -9.09 0.63 -10.05
N LEU A 12 -8.57 1.83 -10.33
CA LEU A 12 -8.22 2.27 -11.68
C LEU A 12 -7.21 1.32 -12.35
N GLN A 13 -6.12 0.98 -11.66
CA GLN A 13 -5.07 0.10 -12.20
C GLN A 13 -5.64 -1.29 -12.55
N LEU A 14 -6.52 -1.83 -11.71
CA LEU A 14 -7.16 -3.12 -11.96
C LEU A 14 -8.27 -3.06 -13.02
N LEU A 15 -9.03 -1.96 -13.10
CA LEU A 15 -9.95 -1.71 -14.20
C LEU A 15 -9.21 -1.62 -15.54
N PHE A 16 -8.09 -0.90 -15.58
CA PHE A 16 -7.25 -0.81 -16.77
C PHE A 16 -6.70 -2.18 -17.18
N SER A 17 -6.25 -2.98 -16.20
CA SER A 17 -5.84 -4.37 -16.44
C SER A 17 -6.99 -5.24 -16.98
N TYR A 18 -8.19 -5.13 -16.39
CA TYR A 18 -9.39 -5.83 -16.86
C TYR A 18 -9.69 -5.49 -18.32
N TYR A 19 -9.77 -4.20 -18.67
CA TYR A 19 -10.13 -3.79 -20.04
C TYR A 19 -9.09 -4.19 -21.09
N ASN A 20 -7.81 -4.30 -20.74
CA ASN A 20 -6.80 -4.84 -21.67
C ASN A 20 -6.95 -6.35 -21.88
N GLN A 21 -7.37 -7.09 -20.85
CA GLN A 21 -7.47 -8.56 -20.91
C GLN A 21 -8.81 -9.05 -21.48
N VAL A 22 -9.90 -8.34 -21.20
CA VAL A 22 -11.27 -8.79 -21.52
C VAL A 22 -11.50 -8.99 -23.02
N ILE A 23 -10.76 -8.25 -23.86
CA ILE A 23 -10.82 -8.35 -25.34
C ILE A 23 -10.47 -9.78 -25.82
N HIS A 24 -9.61 -10.47 -25.08
CA HIS A 24 -9.08 -11.79 -25.45
C HIS A 24 -9.66 -12.95 -24.64
N LYS A 25 -10.64 -12.69 -23.76
CA LYS A 25 -11.21 -13.70 -22.85
C LYS A 25 -12.65 -14.05 -23.23
N GLN A 26 -12.94 -15.34 -23.31
CA GLN A 26 -14.30 -15.84 -23.58
C GLN A 26 -15.23 -15.67 -22.36
N ASP A 27 -14.71 -15.86 -21.14
CA ASP A 27 -15.48 -15.72 -19.90
C ASP A 27 -15.15 -14.42 -19.16
N LYS A 28 -15.94 -13.38 -19.45
CA LYS A 28 -15.80 -12.05 -18.85
C LYS A 28 -16.12 -12.04 -17.36
N LYS A 29 -17.09 -12.87 -16.92
CA LYS A 29 -17.53 -12.93 -15.52
C LYS A 29 -16.47 -13.57 -14.64
N LYS A 30 -15.83 -14.64 -15.13
CA LYS A 30 -14.69 -15.26 -14.43
C LYS A 30 -13.54 -14.28 -14.27
N LEU A 31 -13.18 -13.55 -15.33
CA LEU A 31 -12.11 -12.53 -15.28
C LEU A 31 -12.44 -11.43 -14.25
N GLN A 32 -13.68 -10.93 -14.24
CA GLN A 32 -14.12 -9.92 -13.27
C GLN A 32 -13.98 -10.44 -11.83
N LEU A 33 -14.42 -11.66 -11.55
CA LEU A 33 -14.32 -12.27 -10.22
C LEU A 33 -12.85 -12.47 -9.79
N GLU A 34 -11.98 -12.89 -10.71
CA GLU A 34 -10.54 -13.04 -10.45
C GLU A 34 -9.89 -11.71 -10.09
N ILE A 35 -10.17 -10.64 -10.86
CA ILE A 35 -9.60 -9.32 -10.61
C ILE A 35 -10.20 -8.66 -9.34
N SER A 36 -11.49 -8.85 -9.06
CA SER A 36 -12.10 -8.35 -7.82
C SER A 36 -11.48 -9.02 -6.58
N LYS A 37 -11.17 -10.32 -6.65
CA LYS A 37 -10.39 -11.01 -5.60
C LYS A 37 -8.96 -10.48 -5.48
N GLN A 38 -8.31 -10.17 -6.61
CA GLN A 38 -6.98 -9.55 -6.62
C GLN A 38 -7.01 -8.17 -5.96
N LEU A 39 -8.04 -7.35 -6.22
CA LEU A 39 -8.22 -6.04 -5.59
C LEU A 39 -8.31 -6.16 -4.08
N ASN A 40 -9.20 -7.02 -3.57
CA ASN A 40 -9.36 -7.27 -2.14
C ASN A 40 -8.01 -7.68 -1.52
N LYS A 41 -7.36 -8.69 -2.10
CA LYS A 41 -6.06 -9.17 -1.63
C LYS A 41 -5.01 -8.05 -1.61
N SER A 42 -4.94 -7.24 -2.67
CA SER A 42 -3.96 -6.16 -2.79
C SER A 42 -4.10 -5.05 -1.73
N ILE A 43 -5.29 -4.89 -1.14
CA ILE A 43 -5.52 -3.94 -0.04
C ILE A 43 -5.05 -4.57 1.28
N LEU A 44 -5.35 -5.85 1.50
CA LEU A 44 -4.95 -6.58 2.71
C LEU A 44 -3.44 -6.85 2.77
N ASP A 45 -2.80 -7.03 1.62
CA ASP A 45 -1.35 -7.28 1.51
C ASP A 45 -0.50 -6.06 1.93
N ILE A 46 -1.10 -4.87 2.12
CA ILE A 46 -0.42 -3.71 2.70
C ILE A 46 -0.03 -3.99 4.16
N GLU A 47 -0.96 -4.55 4.94
CA GLU A 47 -0.65 -4.95 6.33
C GLU A 47 0.39 -6.06 6.35
N LYS A 48 0.32 -7.03 5.42
CA LYS A 48 1.35 -8.07 5.26
C LYS A 48 2.73 -7.44 5.08
N SER A 49 2.85 -6.48 4.17
CA SER A 49 4.12 -5.81 3.87
C SER A 49 4.66 -5.00 5.06
N TYR A 50 3.77 -4.41 5.86
CA TYR A 50 4.14 -3.77 7.13
C TYR A 50 4.76 -4.79 8.11
N TYR A 51 4.16 -5.97 8.25
CA TYR A 51 4.69 -7.04 9.09
C TYR A 51 5.95 -7.70 8.50
N ASP A 52 6.12 -7.72 7.17
CA ASP A 52 7.35 -8.19 6.52
C ASP A 52 8.54 -7.31 6.92
N ILE A 53 8.36 -5.99 6.97
CA ILE A 53 9.41 -5.08 7.44
C ILE A 53 9.77 -5.35 8.90
N ILE A 54 8.79 -5.59 9.78
CA ILE A 54 9.05 -5.94 11.19
C ILE A 54 9.77 -7.28 11.28
N SER A 55 9.33 -8.27 10.52
CA SER A 55 9.92 -9.60 10.46
C SER A 55 11.39 -9.56 10.04
N LEU A 56 11.75 -8.72 9.06
CA LEU A 56 13.15 -8.56 8.62
C LEU A 56 14.07 -8.07 9.76
N LEU A 57 13.56 -7.26 10.70
CA LEU A 57 14.34 -6.83 11.88
C LEU A 57 14.70 -8.02 12.77
N ILE A 58 13.69 -8.86 13.04
CA ILE A 58 13.83 -10.08 13.83
C ILE A 58 14.77 -11.06 13.12
N VAL A 59 14.63 -11.22 11.79
CA VAL A 59 15.50 -12.12 11.03
C VAL A 59 16.95 -11.64 11.02
N PHE A 60 17.21 -10.34 10.88
CA PHE A 60 18.58 -9.82 10.97
C PHE A 60 19.17 -10.01 12.37
N LYS A 61 18.38 -9.83 13.42
CA LYS A 61 18.76 -10.15 14.80
C LYS A 61 19.11 -11.64 14.95
N ASN A 62 18.28 -12.53 14.39
CA ASN A 62 18.48 -13.97 14.49
C ASN A 62 19.70 -14.45 13.67
N ILE A 63 20.01 -13.83 12.53
CA ILE A 63 21.27 -14.05 11.81
C ILE A 63 22.49 -13.62 12.66
N ASN A 64 22.38 -12.51 13.40
CA ASN A 64 23.46 -12.06 14.29
C ASN A 64 23.66 -13.01 15.48
N GLU A 65 22.58 -13.53 16.07
CA GLU A 65 22.65 -14.54 17.14
C GLU A 65 23.23 -15.86 16.63
N GLU A 66 22.85 -16.33 15.45
CA GLU A 66 23.44 -17.52 14.81
C GLU A 66 24.97 -17.37 14.67
N LYS A 67 25.43 -16.21 14.19
CA LYS A 67 26.87 -15.92 14.06
C LYS A 67 27.58 -15.84 15.42
N LYS A 68 26.89 -15.42 16.48
CA LYS A 68 27.42 -15.41 17.86
C LYS A 68 27.64 -16.83 18.36
N MET A 69 26.60 -17.68 18.26
CA MET A 69 26.67 -19.09 18.68
C MET A 69 27.79 -19.83 17.95
N ILE A 70 27.97 -19.61 16.64
CA ILE A 70 29.08 -20.20 15.87
C ILE A 70 30.44 -19.72 16.41
N SER A 71 30.60 -18.42 16.67
CA SER A 71 31.87 -17.87 17.19
C SER A 71 32.24 -18.43 18.56
N GLU A 72 31.26 -18.66 19.43
CA GLU A 72 31.44 -19.23 20.76
C GLU A 72 31.82 -20.72 20.66
N ASN A 73 31.13 -21.48 19.81
CA ASN A 73 31.41 -22.91 19.57
C ASN A 73 32.77 -23.16 18.92
N GLU A 74 33.17 -22.31 17.97
CA GLU A 74 34.44 -22.42 17.23
C GLU A 74 35.62 -21.77 17.96
N LEU A 75 35.41 -21.26 19.19
CA LEU A 75 36.43 -20.56 20.00
C LEU A 75 37.11 -19.39 19.25
N ILE A 76 36.41 -18.77 18.30
CA ILE A 76 36.95 -17.66 17.51
C ILE A 76 36.92 -16.40 18.39
N LYS A 77 38.09 -15.79 18.60
CA LYS A 77 38.24 -14.51 19.31
C LYS A 77 37.70 -13.34 18.45
N LYS A 78 36.38 -13.16 18.45
CA LYS A 78 35.72 -11.95 17.93
C LYS A 78 35.38 -11.01 19.08
N SER A 79 35.40 -9.71 18.82
CA SER A 79 34.89 -8.72 19.78
C SER A 79 33.41 -8.99 20.06
N ALA A 80 33.05 -9.06 21.35
CA ALA A 80 31.68 -9.29 21.81
C ALA A 80 30.69 -8.23 21.27
N LEU A 81 31.18 -7.01 21.00
CA LEU A 81 30.38 -5.88 20.53
C LEU A 81 29.81 -6.09 19.11
N ARG A 82 30.44 -6.96 18.31
CA ARG A 82 29.92 -7.35 16.98
C ARG A 82 28.57 -8.06 17.04
N PHE A 83 28.15 -8.49 18.23
CA PHE A 83 26.88 -9.16 18.47
C PHE A 83 25.85 -8.26 19.17
N ASN A 84 26.05 -6.93 19.17
CA ASN A 84 25.09 -5.99 19.77
C ASN A 84 23.69 -6.07 19.15
N LEU A 85 23.58 -6.42 17.86
CA LEU A 85 22.27 -6.54 17.22
C LEU A 85 21.45 -7.68 17.83
N SER A 86 22.08 -8.79 18.22
CA SER A 86 21.38 -9.93 18.80
C SER A 86 20.82 -9.65 20.19
N LYS A 87 21.35 -8.62 20.85
CA LYS A 87 20.96 -8.16 22.19
C LYS A 87 20.07 -6.91 22.18
N ASN A 88 19.77 -6.34 21.01
CA ASN A 88 18.98 -5.11 20.90
C ASN A 88 17.64 -5.25 21.64
N SER A 89 17.41 -4.41 22.64
CA SER A 89 16.30 -4.54 23.58
C SER A 89 14.93 -4.35 22.91
N ILE A 90 14.86 -3.50 21.89
CA ILE A 90 13.62 -3.19 21.17
C ILE A 90 13.26 -4.32 20.21
N ILE A 91 14.21 -4.88 19.47
CA ILE A 91 13.93 -6.02 18.58
C ILE A 91 13.56 -7.27 19.42
N ASN A 92 14.21 -7.46 20.58
CA ASN A 92 13.80 -8.50 21.54
C ASN A 92 12.34 -8.33 22.01
N PHE A 93 11.95 -7.10 22.34
CA PHE A 93 10.57 -6.79 22.67
C PHE A 93 9.63 -7.09 21.50
N LEU A 94 9.96 -6.65 20.28
CA LEU A 94 9.12 -6.91 19.10
C LEU A 94 8.96 -8.41 18.80
N GLU A 95 10.00 -9.21 18.97
CA GLU A 95 9.96 -10.66 18.75
C GLU A 95 9.06 -11.40 19.75
N THR A 96 8.98 -10.89 20.98
CA THR A 96 8.23 -11.54 22.08
C THR A 96 6.86 -10.92 22.34
N ASN A 97 6.54 -9.78 21.72
CA ASN A 97 5.28 -9.09 21.89
C ASN A 97 4.12 -9.85 21.21
N SER A 98 3.06 -10.14 21.96
CA SER A 98 1.90 -10.90 21.47
C SER A 98 1.20 -10.25 20.27
N THR A 99 1.02 -8.93 20.27
CA THR A 99 0.39 -8.21 19.15
C THR A 99 1.22 -8.28 17.87
N VAL A 100 2.55 -8.30 18.00
CA VAL A 100 3.45 -8.50 16.85
C VAL A 100 3.36 -9.94 16.35
N ILE A 101 3.44 -10.92 17.25
CA ILE A 101 3.35 -12.35 16.93
C ILE A 101 2.02 -12.67 16.23
N ASP A 102 0.89 -12.23 16.78
CA ASP A 102 -0.44 -12.42 16.20
C ASP A 102 -0.53 -11.85 14.79
N GLY A 103 0.06 -10.68 14.57
CA GLY A 103 0.14 -10.05 13.26
C GLY A 103 0.97 -10.83 12.26
N LEU A 104 2.17 -11.28 12.65
CA LEU A 104 3.04 -12.11 11.82
C LEU A 104 2.35 -13.42 11.41
N ILE A 105 1.63 -14.05 12.33
CA ILE A 105 0.86 -15.29 12.08
C ILE A 105 -0.32 -15.00 11.14
N LYS A 106 -1.13 -13.97 11.44
CA LYS A 106 -2.30 -13.57 10.64
C LYS A 106 -1.94 -13.34 9.18
N HIS A 107 -0.81 -12.68 8.93
CA HIS A 107 -0.35 -12.33 7.58
C HIS A 107 0.61 -13.34 6.97
N LYS A 108 0.87 -14.48 7.65
CA LYS A 108 1.74 -15.57 7.18
C LYS A 108 3.14 -15.09 6.77
N ASN A 109 3.71 -14.15 7.54
CA ASN A 109 5.05 -13.65 7.30
C ASN A 109 6.08 -14.76 7.59
N GLY A 110 6.98 -15.03 6.65
CA GLY A 110 7.78 -16.26 6.64
C GLY A 110 9.22 -16.08 6.18
N TRP A 111 9.88 -14.99 6.57
CA TRP A 111 11.30 -14.79 6.28
C TRP A 111 12.16 -15.78 7.07
N SER A 112 13.04 -16.49 6.37
CA SER A 112 13.94 -17.47 6.97
C SER A 112 15.36 -16.95 7.06
N THR A 113 16.05 -17.21 8.17
CA THR A 113 17.49 -16.92 8.29
C THR A 113 18.33 -17.65 7.26
N LYS A 114 17.81 -18.70 6.62
CA LYS A 114 18.50 -19.49 5.58
C LYS A 114 18.35 -18.92 4.18
N THR A 115 17.50 -17.91 3.96
CA THR A 115 17.30 -17.32 2.65
C THR A 115 18.56 -16.57 2.19
N GLU A 116 19.12 -16.95 1.05
CA GLU A 116 20.34 -16.37 0.49
C GLU A 116 20.20 -14.85 0.28
N LYS A 117 19.07 -14.41 -0.29
CA LYS A 117 18.75 -12.98 -0.49
C LYS A 117 18.86 -12.18 0.81
N ILE A 118 18.32 -12.70 1.91
CA ILE A 118 18.35 -12.03 3.23
C ILE A 118 19.76 -12.00 3.80
N ARG A 119 20.53 -13.09 3.66
CA ARG A 119 21.94 -13.11 4.09
C ARG A 119 22.79 -12.11 3.32
N ASN A 120 22.52 -11.94 2.02
CA ASN A 120 23.17 -10.92 1.21
C ASN A 120 22.82 -9.51 1.72
N TRP A 121 21.54 -9.22 1.99
CA TRP A 121 21.15 -7.95 2.61
C TRP A 121 21.80 -7.73 3.98
N TYR A 122 21.86 -8.76 4.82
CA TYR A 122 22.55 -8.68 6.11
C TYR A 122 24.04 -8.36 5.93
N ASN A 123 24.72 -8.98 4.96
CA ASN A 123 26.14 -8.69 4.69
C ASN A 123 26.35 -7.25 4.22
N ILE A 124 25.41 -6.69 3.46
CA ILE A 124 25.40 -5.28 3.07
C ILE A 124 25.15 -4.37 4.28
N LEU A 125 24.24 -4.76 5.19
CA LEU A 125 23.98 -4.04 6.43
C LEU A 125 25.26 -3.89 7.27
N LEU A 126 26.10 -4.94 7.34
CA LEU A 126 27.39 -4.89 8.07
C LEU A 126 28.34 -3.80 7.55
N GLN A 127 28.18 -3.38 6.29
CA GLN A 127 29.05 -2.36 5.68
C GLN A 127 28.60 -0.93 5.98
N GLN A 128 27.35 -0.74 6.46
CA GLN A 128 26.78 0.57 6.70
C GLN A 128 27.46 1.29 7.86
N GLU A 129 27.70 2.60 7.72
CA GLU A 129 28.36 3.41 8.76
C GLU A 129 27.59 3.39 10.08
N PHE A 130 26.26 3.55 10.03
CA PHE A 130 25.43 3.52 11.25
C PHE A 130 25.49 2.16 11.98
N TYR A 131 25.68 1.06 11.23
CA TYR A 131 25.83 -0.26 11.82
C TYR A 131 27.20 -0.40 12.50
N LYS A 132 28.27 0.06 11.83
CA LYS A 132 29.64 0.08 12.37
C LYS A 132 29.74 0.91 13.65
N ILE A 133 29.04 2.05 13.71
CA ILE A 133 28.94 2.88 14.92
C ILE A 133 28.22 2.10 16.03
N TYR A 134 27.06 1.50 15.75
CA TYR A 134 26.27 0.79 16.75
C TYR A 134 27.01 -0.40 17.40
N ILE A 135 27.80 -1.15 16.63
CA ILE A 135 28.62 -2.26 17.17
C ILE A 135 29.90 -1.80 17.88
N SER A 136 30.17 -0.49 17.98
CA SER A 136 31.28 0.05 18.76
C SER A 136 30.87 0.46 20.18
N ILE A 137 29.57 0.47 20.47
CA ILE A 137 29.01 0.84 21.77
C ILE A 137 29.12 -0.37 22.70
N GLU A 138 29.69 -0.20 23.89
CA GLU A 138 29.90 -1.32 24.81
C GLU A 138 28.60 -1.88 25.40
N GLN A 139 27.71 -0.98 25.82
CA GLN A 139 26.40 -1.31 26.38
C GLN A 139 25.37 -0.32 25.83
N PRO A 140 24.74 -0.63 24.69
CA PRO A 140 23.73 0.24 24.09
C PRO A 140 22.61 0.56 25.09
N SER A 141 22.38 1.85 25.30
CA SER A 141 21.20 2.36 25.96
C SER A 141 19.96 2.16 25.09
N PHE A 142 18.77 2.32 25.70
CA PHE A 142 17.51 2.28 24.98
C PHE A 142 17.49 3.28 23.80
N ASP A 143 18.00 4.50 23.99
CA ASP A 143 18.00 5.52 22.95
C ASP A 143 18.94 5.16 21.79
N GLU A 144 20.07 4.50 22.08
CA GLU A 144 20.99 4.00 21.05
C GLU A 144 20.37 2.83 20.28
N ASP A 145 19.72 1.90 20.97
CA ASP A 145 18.94 0.82 20.34
C ASP A 145 17.84 1.37 19.44
N TYR A 146 17.12 2.39 19.92
CA TYR A 146 16.03 3.06 19.19
C TYR A 146 16.55 3.79 17.95
N ASN A 147 17.63 4.55 18.09
CA ASN A 147 18.26 5.26 16.98
C ASN A 147 18.81 4.29 15.92
N PHE A 148 19.41 3.17 16.35
CA PHE A 148 19.84 2.11 15.44
C PHE A 148 18.64 1.53 14.68
N LEU A 149 17.56 1.18 15.37
CA LEU A 149 16.34 0.63 14.76
C LEU A 149 15.74 1.58 13.72
N GLN A 150 15.67 2.87 14.02
CA GLN A 150 15.21 3.89 13.08
C GLN A 150 16.09 3.96 11.82
N ASN A 151 17.42 3.92 11.98
CA ASN A 151 18.35 3.91 10.85
C ASN A 151 18.22 2.63 10.02
N LEU A 152 18.14 1.47 10.67
CA LEU A 152 17.96 0.17 10.02
C LEU A 152 16.71 0.16 9.12
N ILE A 153 15.60 0.69 9.60
CA ILE A 153 14.36 0.75 8.82
C ILE A 153 14.44 1.86 7.75
N LEU A 154 14.65 3.10 8.17
CA LEU A 154 14.42 4.27 7.33
C LEU A 154 15.56 4.55 6.34
N LYS A 155 16.81 4.21 6.72
CA LYS A 155 18.01 4.43 5.88
C LYS A 155 18.46 3.17 5.16
N PHE A 156 18.10 1.98 5.64
CA PHE A 156 18.50 0.72 5.00
C PHE A 156 17.31 0.01 4.34
N LEU A 157 16.37 -0.57 5.10
CA LEU A 157 15.27 -1.38 4.55
C LEU A 157 14.43 -0.63 3.48
N PHE A 158 14.11 0.63 3.72
CA PHE A 158 13.30 1.44 2.78
C PHE A 158 14.08 2.11 1.64
N LYS A 159 15.41 2.01 1.63
CA LYS A 159 16.25 2.75 0.68
C LYS A 159 17.02 1.84 -0.26
N TYR A 160 17.41 0.65 0.20
CA TYR A 160 18.20 -0.26 -0.60
C TYR A 160 17.40 -0.83 -1.76
N GLU A 161 17.97 -0.75 -2.97
CA GLU A 161 17.26 -1.05 -4.20
C GLU A 161 16.90 -2.53 -4.32
N ASP A 162 17.80 -3.43 -3.94
CA ASP A 162 17.54 -4.87 -3.97
C ASP A 162 16.41 -5.30 -3.02
N ILE A 163 16.24 -4.57 -1.91
CA ILE A 163 15.14 -4.80 -0.97
C ILE A 163 13.84 -4.34 -1.62
N LYS A 164 13.79 -3.11 -2.16
CA LYS A 164 12.60 -2.58 -2.84
C LYS A 164 12.14 -3.49 -3.98
N LYS A 165 13.06 -3.90 -4.86
CA LYS A 165 12.77 -4.81 -5.96
C LYS A 165 12.15 -6.12 -5.47
N SER A 166 12.60 -6.64 -4.33
CA SER A 166 12.01 -7.82 -3.72
C SER A 166 10.55 -7.63 -3.31
N PHE A 167 10.20 -6.46 -2.77
CA PHE A 167 8.82 -6.15 -2.44
C PHE A 167 7.99 -5.89 -3.71
N GLU A 168 8.55 -5.30 -4.77
CA GLU A 168 7.89 -5.08 -6.06
C GLU A 168 7.60 -6.40 -6.80
N GLU A 169 8.51 -7.38 -6.70
CA GLU A 169 8.35 -8.74 -7.24
C GLU A 169 7.16 -9.46 -6.59
N GLU A 170 6.94 -9.26 -5.28
CA GLU A 170 5.81 -9.86 -4.55
C GLU A 170 4.51 -9.05 -4.68
N ASN A 171 4.62 -7.73 -4.79
CA ASN A 171 3.51 -6.80 -4.83
C ASN A 171 3.71 -5.76 -5.94
N ILE A 172 2.98 -5.92 -7.04
CA ILE A 172 2.99 -4.98 -8.16
C ILE A 172 2.54 -3.56 -7.79
N PHE A 173 1.82 -3.40 -6.67
CA PHE A 173 1.37 -2.11 -6.13
C PHE A 173 2.32 -1.52 -5.08
N TRP A 174 3.51 -2.10 -4.93
CA TRP A 174 4.46 -1.66 -3.91
C TRP A 174 4.80 -0.18 -4.01
N SER A 175 4.84 0.39 -5.22
CA SER A 175 5.18 1.80 -5.41
C SER A 175 4.20 2.74 -4.70
N GLU A 176 2.91 2.39 -4.70
CA GLU A 176 1.84 3.07 -3.99
C GLU A 176 1.81 2.68 -2.51
N ASP A 177 1.92 1.39 -2.21
CA ASP A 177 1.79 0.84 -0.86
C ASP A 177 2.97 1.22 0.04
N PHE A 178 4.15 1.42 -0.53
CA PHE A 178 5.37 1.77 0.17
C PHE A 178 5.20 3.01 1.05
N LEU A 179 4.52 4.05 0.55
CA LEU A 179 4.30 5.27 1.33
C LEU A 179 3.38 5.02 2.52
N ILE A 180 2.37 4.16 2.35
CA ILE A 180 1.43 3.77 3.41
C ILE A 180 2.16 2.95 4.47
N VAL A 181 2.89 1.91 4.04
CA VAL A 181 3.70 1.05 4.93
C VAL A 181 4.73 1.88 5.70
N LYS A 182 5.44 2.79 5.01
CA LYS A 182 6.39 3.70 5.65
C LYS A 182 5.72 4.61 6.69
N SER A 183 4.52 5.10 6.42
CA SER A 183 3.74 5.87 7.40
C SER A 183 3.32 5.02 8.59
N MET A 184 2.91 3.77 8.37
CA MET A 184 2.52 2.83 9.43
C MET A 184 3.72 2.52 10.33
N ILE A 185 4.86 2.16 9.76
CA ILE A 185 6.09 1.91 10.50
C ILE A 185 6.54 3.14 11.29
N LYS A 186 6.47 4.35 10.72
CA LYS A 186 6.76 5.58 11.47
C LYS A 186 5.83 5.79 12.66
N LYS A 187 4.54 5.44 12.54
CA LYS A 187 3.57 5.54 13.64
C LYS A 187 3.90 4.53 14.74
N THR A 188 4.23 3.29 14.39
CA THR A 188 4.70 2.26 15.34
C THR A 188 6.03 2.64 15.99
N LEU A 189 6.98 3.21 15.26
CA LEU A 189 8.24 3.67 15.87
C LEU A 189 8.02 4.78 16.90
N LYS A 190 7.02 5.65 16.71
CA LYS A 190 6.69 6.69 17.70
C LYS A 190 6.11 6.11 19.01
N THR A 191 5.48 4.93 18.96
CA THR A 191 4.89 4.29 20.15
C THR A 191 5.92 3.48 20.95
N LEU A 192 7.07 3.16 20.33
CA LEU A 192 8.24 2.51 20.92
C LEU A 192 9.22 3.49 21.61
N ASN A 193 8.77 4.66 22.08
CA ASN A 193 9.65 5.73 22.58
C ASN A 193 9.92 5.69 24.10
N SER A 194 9.51 4.62 24.79
CA SER A 194 9.74 4.43 26.22
C SER A 194 10.41 3.07 26.50
N SER A 195 11.29 3.05 27.50
CA SER A 195 12.05 1.85 27.88
C SER A 195 11.21 0.72 28.46
N ASN A 196 10.01 1.02 28.96
CA ASN A 196 9.06 0.04 29.47
C ASN A 196 8.01 -0.39 28.42
N PHE A 197 8.07 0.18 27.21
CA PHE A 197 7.15 -0.10 26.09
C PHE A 197 5.66 0.05 26.42
N ASN A 198 5.31 0.78 27.48
CA ASN A 198 3.93 0.91 27.97
C ASN A 198 2.99 1.63 26.98
N THR A 199 3.54 2.37 26.02
CA THR A 199 2.80 3.06 24.96
C THR A 199 2.75 2.28 23.65
N PHE A 200 3.36 1.09 23.59
CA PHE A 200 3.51 0.35 22.34
C PHE A 200 2.15 0.01 21.72
N ALA A 201 2.04 0.28 20.42
CA ALA A 201 0.91 -0.12 19.60
C ALA A 201 1.37 -0.31 18.16
N THR A 202 0.85 -1.35 17.50
CA THR A 202 1.00 -1.53 16.06
C THR A 202 0.06 -0.57 15.32
N ALA A 203 0.50 -0.13 14.14
CA ALA A 203 -0.35 0.71 13.30
C ALA A 203 -1.42 -0.13 12.59
N SER A 204 -2.67 0.29 12.66
CA SER A 204 -3.74 -0.23 11.80
C SER A 204 -3.70 0.46 10.42
N LEU A 205 -4.03 -0.30 9.37
CA LEU A 205 -4.15 0.24 8.01
C LEU A 205 -5.28 1.27 7.90
N SER A 206 -6.43 0.95 8.49
CA SER A 206 -7.65 1.77 8.56
C SER A 206 -8.41 1.49 9.86
N GLU A 207 -9.27 2.42 10.27
CA GLU A 207 -10.23 2.19 11.36
C GLU A 207 -11.34 1.23 10.93
N ASP A 208 -11.78 1.32 9.66
CA ASP A 208 -12.77 0.42 9.08
C ASP A 208 -12.28 -0.16 7.75
N ILE A 209 -11.36 -1.10 7.85
CA ILE A 209 -10.81 -1.80 6.68
C ILE A 209 -11.88 -2.57 5.89
N LYS A 210 -12.96 -3.00 6.55
CA LYS A 210 -14.04 -3.74 5.89
C LYS A 210 -14.82 -2.82 4.96
N ASP A 211 -15.15 -1.61 5.41
CA ASP A 211 -15.78 -0.59 4.57
C ASP A 211 -14.85 -0.10 3.45
N ASP A 212 -13.55 0.00 3.70
CA ASP A 212 -12.56 0.34 2.67
C ASP A 212 -12.46 -0.70 1.56
N VAL A 213 -12.37 -1.98 1.91
CA VAL A 213 -12.38 -3.08 0.94
C VAL A 213 -13.72 -3.13 0.20
N LYS A 214 -14.84 -2.96 0.91
CA LYS A 214 -16.18 -2.94 0.31
C LYS A 214 -16.31 -1.82 -0.71
N PHE A 215 -15.92 -0.59 -0.37
CA PHE A 215 -15.92 0.54 -1.28
C PHE A 215 -15.13 0.25 -2.55
N ALA A 216 -13.89 -0.22 -2.42
CA ALA A 216 -13.03 -0.47 -3.56
C ALA A 216 -13.59 -1.57 -4.48
N CYS A 217 -13.99 -2.72 -3.92
CA CYS A 217 -14.56 -3.83 -4.68
C CYS A 217 -15.89 -3.45 -5.33
N SER A 218 -16.79 -2.77 -4.61
CA SER A 218 -18.06 -2.32 -5.17
C SER A 218 -17.84 -1.32 -6.30
N LEU A 219 -16.91 -0.36 -6.17
CA LEU A 219 -16.62 0.58 -7.25
C LEU A 219 -16.11 -0.13 -8.50
N PHE A 220 -15.19 -1.10 -8.33
CA PHE A 220 -14.70 -1.92 -9.43
C PHE A 220 -15.84 -2.68 -10.14
N ASP A 221 -16.69 -3.37 -9.37
CA ASP A 221 -17.79 -4.18 -9.92
C ASP A 221 -18.85 -3.29 -10.62
N PHE A 222 -19.27 -2.18 -10.01
CA PHE A 222 -20.20 -1.24 -10.62
C PHE A 222 -19.71 -0.69 -11.95
N VAL A 223 -18.41 -0.40 -12.05
CA VAL A 223 -17.81 0.13 -13.29
C VAL A 223 -17.84 -0.91 -14.41
N ILE A 224 -17.57 -2.16 -14.10
CA ILE A 224 -17.60 -3.24 -15.11
C ILE A 224 -19.04 -3.52 -15.54
N ASP A 225 -19.94 -3.70 -14.57
CA ASP A 225 -21.34 -4.10 -14.80
C ASP A 225 -22.11 -3.07 -15.63
N ASN A 226 -21.80 -1.79 -15.47
CA ASN A 226 -22.47 -0.68 -16.16
C ASN A 226 -21.62 -0.04 -17.27
N SER A 227 -20.52 -0.67 -17.66
CA SER A 227 -19.55 -0.09 -18.61
C SER A 227 -20.17 0.38 -19.93
N ASN A 228 -21.12 -0.38 -20.49
CA ASN A 228 -21.82 0.00 -21.73
C ASN A 228 -22.63 1.30 -21.57
N GLU A 229 -23.40 1.43 -20.48
CA GLU A 229 -24.16 2.65 -20.20
C GLU A 229 -23.21 3.84 -20.01
N TYR A 230 -22.10 3.65 -19.30
CA TYR A 230 -21.12 4.70 -19.07
C TYR A 230 -20.44 5.13 -20.38
N ASP A 231 -20.20 4.20 -21.30
CA ASP A 231 -19.66 4.49 -22.63
C ASP A 231 -20.63 5.29 -23.49
N GLU A 232 -21.93 5.06 -23.39
CA GLU A 232 -22.95 5.85 -24.07
C GLU A 232 -22.95 7.31 -23.59
N TYR A 233 -22.85 7.54 -22.28
CA TYR A 233 -22.70 8.90 -21.74
C TYR A 233 -21.42 9.57 -22.22
N ILE A 234 -20.30 8.87 -22.12
CA ILE A 234 -19.00 9.39 -22.55
C ILE A 234 -19.07 9.78 -24.04
N SER A 235 -19.57 8.88 -24.89
CA SER A 235 -19.69 9.11 -26.34
C SER A 235 -20.63 10.26 -26.68
N LYS A 236 -21.78 10.35 -26.00
CA LYS A 236 -22.78 11.41 -26.22
C LYS A 236 -22.24 12.81 -25.94
N PHE A 237 -21.40 12.96 -24.92
CA PHE A 237 -20.90 14.27 -24.48
C PHE A 237 -19.48 14.59 -24.97
N ALA A 238 -18.73 13.58 -25.42
CA ALA A 238 -17.45 13.77 -26.10
C ALA A 238 -17.64 14.16 -27.58
N LYS A 239 -18.50 15.15 -27.88
CA LYS A 239 -18.98 15.50 -29.25
C LYS A 239 -17.90 15.73 -30.32
N ASN A 240 -16.67 16.07 -29.92
CA ASN A 240 -15.54 16.31 -30.82
C ASN A 240 -14.51 15.17 -30.86
N TRP A 241 -14.77 14.06 -30.17
CA TRP A 241 -13.87 12.92 -30.05
C TRP A 241 -14.62 11.65 -30.41
N ASP A 242 -14.12 10.92 -31.41
CA ASP A 242 -14.50 9.51 -31.55
C ASP A 242 -14.16 8.79 -30.25
N PHE A 243 -15.09 8.01 -29.71
CA PHE A 243 -14.91 7.28 -28.45
C PHE A 243 -13.61 6.45 -28.45
N ASP A 244 -13.27 5.85 -29.59
CA ASP A 244 -12.05 5.05 -29.78
C ASP A 244 -10.76 5.87 -29.81
N ARG A 245 -10.83 7.19 -30.02
CA ARG A 245 -9.66 8.09 -29.91
C ARG A 245 -9.38 8.53 -28.48
N ILE A 246 -10.31 8.33 -27.56
CA ILE A 246 -10.07 8.59 -26.14
C ILE A 246 -9.18 7.46 -25.61
N SER A 247 -8.08 7.82 -24.96
CA SER A 247 -7.14 6.85 -24.41
C SER A 247 -7.87 5.87 -23.47
N LEU A 248 -7.44 4.60 -23.43
CA LEU A 248 -8.05 3.62 -22.55
C LEU A 248 -7.99 4.07 -21.08
N MET A 249 -6.89 4.72 -20.68
CA MET A 249 -6.75 5.29 -19.34
C MET A 249 -7.83 6.35 -19.05
N ASP A 250 -8.01 7.32 -19.95
CA ASP A 250 -9.01 8.38 -19.77
C ASP A 250 -10.44 7.81 -19.76
N ARG A 251 -10.76 6.85 -20.65
CA ARG A 251 -12.05 6.13 -20.62
C ARG A 251 -12.27 5.42 -19.30
N THR A 252 -11.24 4.77 -18.77
CA THR A 252 -11.34 4.06 -17.48
C THR A 252 -11.57 5.03 -16.33
N ILE A 253 -10.88 6.18 -16.31
CA ILE A 253 -11.08 7.23 -15.30
C ILE A 253 -12.50 7.81 -15.38
N LEU A 254 -13.00 8.09 -16.59
CA LEU A 254 -14.37 8.59 -16.79
C LEU A 254 -15.40 7.59 -16.27
N ARG A 255 -15.29 6.31 -16.65
CA ARG A 255 -16.18 5.24 -16.18
C ARG A 255 -16.15 5.12 -14.66
N MET A 256 -14.96 5.17 -14.05
CA MET A 256 -14.81 5.17 -12.59
C MET A 256 -15.48 6.37 -11.93
N GLY A 257 -15.31 7.56 -12.51
CA GLY A 257 -15.97 8.78 -12.03
C GLY A 257 -17.49 8.69 -12.10
N ILE A 258 -18.04 8.25 -13.24
CA ILE A 258 -19.48 8.04 -13.42
C ILE A 258 -20.00 7.01 -12.42
N GLY A 259 -19.34 5.84 -12.32
CA GLY A 259 -19.71 4.77 -11.41
C GLY A 259 -19.69 5.21 -9.95
N GLU A 260 -18.73 6.03 -9.54
CA GLU A 260 -18.73 6.58 -8.17
C GLU A 260 -19.89 7.57 -7.95
N MET A 261 -20.14 8.46 -8.92
CA MET A 261 -21.19 9.47 -8.82
C MET A 261 -22.60 8.85 -8.74
N THR A 262 -22.87 7.78 -9.50
CA THR A 262 -24.19 7.16 -9.56
C THR A 262 -24.43 6.17 -8.42
N ASN A 263 -23.41 5.42 -7.98
CA ASN A 263 -23.62 4.31 -7.06
C ASN A 263 -23.26 4.60 -5.59
N PHE A 264 -22.55 5.71 -5.29
CA PHE A 264 -22.14 6.05 -3.93
C PHE A 264 -22.82 7.34 -3.46
N SER A 265 -23.98 7.18 -2.81
CA SER A 265 -24.81 8.32 -2.35
C SER A 265 -24.15 9.14 -1.25
N ASN A 266 -23.23 8.56 -0.48
CA ASN A 266 -22.52 9.19 0.63
C ASN A 266 -21.29 10.00 0.20
N ILE A 267 -20.93 10.03 -1.10
CA ILE A 267 -19.78 10.77 -1.61
C ILE A 267 -20.27 12.00 -2.41
N PRO A 268 -19.81 13.23 -2.09
CA PRO A 268 -20.20 14.42 -2.85
C PRO A 268 -19.72 14.33 -4.30
N LEU A 269 -20.55 14.79 -5.25
CA LEU A 269 -20.21 14.77 -6.67
C LEU A 269 -18.89 15.48 -6.98
N LYS A 270 -18.72 16.69 -6.44
CA LYS A 270 -17.49 17.48 -6.60
C LYS A 270 -16.25 16.74 -6.09
N VAL A 271 -16.38 15.93 -5.03
CA VAL A 271 -15.26 15.11 -4.54
C VAL A 271 -14.92 14.03 -5.54
N SER A 272 -15.89 13.26 -6.03
CA SER A 272 -15.65 12.23 -7.05
C SER A 272 -14.99 12.79 -8.32
N ILE A 273 -15.45 13.96 -8.80
CA ILE A 273 -14.87 14.65 -9.96
C ILE A 273 -13.44 15.10 -9.68
N ASN A 274 -13.19 15.79 -8.56
CA ASN A 274 -11.85 16.25 -8.17
C ASN A 274 -10.84 15.10 -8.04
N GLU A 275 -11.26 13.97 -7.47
CA GLU A 275 -10.42 12.79 -7.35
C GLU A 275 -10.07 12.20 -8.72
N CYS A 276 -11.02 12.13 -9.65
CA CYS A 276 -10.75 11.67 -11.02
C CYS A 276 -9.76 12.59 -11.76
N ILE A 277 -9.87 13.91 -11.56
CA ILE A 277 -8.97 14.90 -12.16
C ILE A 277 -7.55 14.75 -11.64
N ASP A 278 -7.40 14.62 -10.33
CA ASP A 278 -6.08 14.44 -9.71
C ASP A 278 -5.43 13.12 -10.12
N ILE A 279 -6.21 12.05 -10.23
CA ILE A 279 -5.74 10.77 -10.77
C ILE A 279 -5.32 10.92 -12.24
N ALA A 280 -6.11 11.61 -13.07
CA ALA A 280 -5.77 11.81 -14.49
C ALA A 280 -4.46 12.58 -14.69
N LYS A 281 -4.15 13.56 -13.82
CA LYS A 281 -2.86 14.29 -13.87
C LYS A 281 -1.67 13.38 -13.62
N ASN A 282 -1.82 12.33 -12.82
CA ASN A 282 -0.73 11.44 -12.41
C ASN A 282 -0.57 10.22 -13.32
N TYR A 283 -1.67 9.74 -13.91
CA TYR A 283 -1.69 8.45 -14.63
C TYR A 283 -1.98 8.56 -16.13
N SER A 284 -2.31 9.75 -16.65
CA SER A 284 -2.64 9.96 -18.06
C SER A 284 -1.82 11.10 -18.67
N THR A 285 -2.30 11.73 -19.75
CA THR A 285 -1.57 12.79 -20.45
C THR A 285 -1.69 14.15 -19.74
N PRO A 286 -0.78 15.11 -19.99
CA PRO A 286 -0.86 16.46 -19.39
C PRO A 286 -2.18 17.20 -19.67
N LYS A 287 -2.89 16.86 -20.76
CA LYS A 287 -4.18 17.47 -21.12
C LYS A 287 -5.38 16.75 -20.50
N SER A 288 -5.19 15.51 -20.01
CA SER A 288 -6.27 14.64 -19.54
C SER A 288 -7.03 15.24 -18.35
N GLY A 289 -6.35 15.86 -17.38
CA GLY A 289 -7.05 16.46 -16.23
C GLY A 289 -8.12 17.49 -16.60
N LYS A 290 -7.85 18.36 -17.59
CA LYS A 290 -8.84 19.34 -18.08
C LYS A 290 -9.97 18.68 -18.88
N PHE A 291 -9.63 17.68 -19.69
CA PHE A 291 -10.60 16.92 -20.47
C PHE A 291 -11.58 16.16 -19.57
N ILE A 292 -11.05 15.41 -18.59
CA ILE A 292 -11.84 14.66 -17.60
C ILE A 292 -12.76 15.61 -16.82
N ASN A 293 -12.24 16.76 -16.33
CA ASN A 293 -13.07 17.74 -15.63
C ASN A 293 -14.26 18.18 -16.49
N GLY A 294 -13.99 18.70 -17.69
CA GLY A 294 -15.05 19.25 -18.55
C GLY A 294 -16.10 18.21 -18.94
N LEU A 295 -15.70 16.96 -19.16
CA LEU A 295 -16.64 15.91 -19.54
C LEU A 295 -17.46 15.40 -18.34
N LEU A 296 -16.83 15.18 -17.17
CA LEU A 296 -17.54 14.75 -15.97
C LEU A 296 -18.52 15.82 -15.45
N ASP A 297 -18.18 17.11 -15.54
CA ASP A 297 -19.10 18.21 -15.17
C ASP A 297 -20.39 18.17 -16.01
N VAL A 298 -20.26 17.98 -17.32
CA VAL A 298 -21.43 17.90 -18.22
C VAL A 298 -22.23 16.62 -17.97
N ILE A 299 -21.54 15.48 -17.79
CA ILE A 299 -22.19 14.20 -17.52
C ILE A 299 -22.93 14.24 -16.18
N SER A 300 -22.34 14.79 -15.11
CA SER A 300 -22.97 14.87 -13.80
C SER A 300 -24.26 15.69 -13.84
N LEU A 301 -24.27 16.81 -14.56
CA LEU A 301 -25.48 17.63 -14.73
C LEU A 301 -26.60 16.89 -15.47
N ASN A 302 -26.26 16.04 -16.44
CA ASN A 302 -27.27 15.26 -17.16
C ASN A 302 -27.79 14.09 -16.32
N LEU A 303 -26.90 13.36 -15.64
CA LEU A 303 -27.28 12.29 -14.72
C LEU A 303 -28.18 12.80 -13.57
N GLN A 304 -27.95 14.03 -13.09
CA GLN A 304 -28.85 14.69 -12.13
C GLN A 304 -30.24 14.98 -12.73
N LYS A 305 -30.31 15.46 -13.97
CA LYS A 305 -31.59 15.72 -14.66
C LYS A 305 -32.39 14.45 -14.95
N GLU A 306 -31.70 13.32 -15.10
CA GLU A 306 -32.29 12.00 -15.30
C GLU A 306 -32.59 11.27 -13.98
N ASP A 307 -32.44 11.93 -12.82
CA ASP A 307 -32.64 11.37 -11.48
C ASP A 307 -31.78 10.11 -11.20
N LYS A 308 -30.67 9.92 -11.92
CA LYS A 308 -29.73 8.80 -11.75
C LYS A 308 -28.70 9.03 -10.64
N ILE A 309 -28.67 10.23 -10.07
CA ILE A 309 -27.79 10.57 -8.95
C ILE A 309 -28.65 10.91 -7.74
N ILE A 310 -28.57 10.08 -6.72
CA ILE A 310 -29.20 10.32 -5.43
C ILE A 310 -28.09 10.44 -4.38
N LYS A 311 -27.88 11.63 -3.83
CA LYS A 311 -26.89 11.89 -2.77
C LYS A 311 -27.56 12.02 -1.41
N THR A 312 -26.97 11.40 -0.38
CA THR A 312 -27.54 11.32 0.97
C THR A 312 -26.49 11.61 2.03
N GLY A 313 -26.69 12.67 2.84
CA GLY A 313 -25.87 13.04 4.00
C GLY A 313 -25.64 14.55 4.13
N LYS A 314 -25.01 15.01 5.22
CA LYS A 314 -24.83 16.44 5.52
C LYS A 314 -23.93 17.12 4.47
N GLY A 315 -24.43 18.19 3.82
CA GLY A 315 -23.69 18.95 2.80
C GLY A 315 -23.65 18.32 1.41
N LEU A 316 -24.45 17.27 1.16
CA LEU A 316 -24.47 16.51 -0.11
C LEU A 316 -25.61 16.89 -1.06
N ILE A 317 -26.56 17.67 -0.57
CA ILE A 317 -27.50 18.40 -1.41
C ILE A 317 -26.77 19.69 -1.74
N ASP A 318 -26.18 19.79 -2.94
CA ASP A 318 -25.72 21.08 -3.44
C ASP A 318 -26.89 22.06 -3.22
N ASN A 319 -26.62 23.12 -2.45
CA ASN A 319 -27.59 24.13 -2.03
C ASN A 319 -28.56 24.44 -3.17
N LYS A 320 -29.84 24.16 -2.94
CA LYS A 320 -30.94 24.68 -3.77
C LYS A 320 -30.88 26.19 -3.86
#